data_AF-A0A7G8WRB1-F1
#
_entry.id   AF-A0A7G8WRB1-F1
#
_cell.length_a   1.000
_cell.length_b   1.000
_cell.length_c   1.000
_cell.angle_alpha   90.00
_cell.angle_beta   90.00
_cell.angle_gamma   90.00
#
_symmetry.space_group_name_H-M   'P 1'
#
loop_
_entity.id
_entity.type
_entity.pdbx_description
1 polymer ?
#
loop_
_entity_poly.entity_id
_entity_poly.type
_entity_poly.pdbx_seq_one_letter_code
_entity_poly.pdbx_strand_id
1 'polypeptide(L)'
;MYSTYGAGQQPSTRYRDLVELVLIVQSSSIDAAETRTALIQQARVRQIVLPATMQSPAPSWTIAYRQQAAQMSQMLRELHDLETALTFVGQCLNPLLSNIVTSGAWDPSSLSWSPGLPSHDAATGQA
;
A
#
# COMPACT_ATOMS: atom_id res chain seq x y z
N MET A 1 -14.79 4.67 8.05
CA MET A 1 -16.18 4.83 7.54
C MET A 1 -16.16 4.57 6.04
N TYR A 2 -16.76 3.48 5.58
CA TYR A 2 -16.77 3.09 4.17
C TYR A 2 -17.88 3.86 3.44
N SER A 3 -17.52 4.94 2.74
CA SER A 3 -18.45 5.67 1.88
C SER A 3 -18.70 4.86 0.62
N THR A 4 -19.92 4.35 0.46
CA THR A 4 -20.46 3.88 -0.82
C THR A 4 -20.64 5.09 -1.73
N TYR A 5 -19.74 5.25 -2.71
CA TYR A 5 -19.94 6.25 -3.76
C TYR A 5 -20.71 5.63 -4.93
N GLY A 6 -21.79 6.32 -5.35
CA GLY A 6 -22.44 6.14 -6.65
C GLY A 6 -23.94 5.88 -6.57
N ALA A 7 -24.73 6.74 -7.22
CA ALA A 7 -26.17 6.63 -7.43
C ALA A 7 -26.57 5.50 -8.41
N GLY A 8 -25.87 4.37 -8.34
CA GLY A 8 -26.11 3.16 -9.12
C GLY A 8 -25.23 2.09 -8.52
N GLN A 9 -25.80 0.92 -8.25
CA GLN A 9 -25.12 -0.26 -7.70
C GLN A 9 -24.04 -0.81 -8.65
N GLN A 10 -23.03 -0.01 -8.97
CA GLN A 10 -21.87 -0.46 -9.72
C GLN A 10 -20.84 -1.00 -8.73
N PRO A 11 -20.36 -2.23 -8.92
CA PRO A 11 -19.32 -2.78 -8.07
C PRO A 11 -18.10 -1.87 -8.12
N SER A 12 -17.62 -1.45 -6.93
CA SER A 12 -16.45 -0.58 -6.80
C SER A 12 -15.29 -1.12 -7.63
N THR A 13 -14.83 -0.37 -8.61
CA THR A 13 -13.68 -0.71 -9.48
C THR A 13 -12.34 -0.59 -8.75
N ARG A 14 -12.36 -0.25 -7.47
CA ARG A 14 -11.17 -0.10 -6.62
C ARG A 14 -10.39 -1.41 -6.42
N TYR A 15 -10.92 -2.57 -6.82
CA TYR A 15 -10.12 -3.79 -6.92
C TYR A 15 -8.96 -3.64 -7.91
N ARG A 16 -9.08 -2.74 -8.90
CA ARG A 16 -7.99 -2.39 -9.82
C ARG A 16 -6.86 -1.66 -9.09
N ASP A 17 -7.19 -0.77 -8.16
CA ASP A 17 -6.17 -0.09 -7.34
C ASP A 17 -5.33 -1.11 -6.55
N LEU A 18 -5.93 -2.21 -6.08
CA LEU A 18 -5.15 -3.27 -5.42
C LEU A 18 -4.18 -3.97 -6.39
N VAL A 19 -4.59 -4.23 -7.63
CA VAL A 19 -3.70 -4.78 -8.67
C VAL A 19 -2.54 -3.83 -8.93
N GLU A 20 -2.82 -2.53 -9.07
CA GLU A 20 -1.78 -1.51 -9.25
C GLU A 20 -0.83 -1.45 -8.05
N LEU A 21 -1.34 -1.50 -6.82
CA LEU A 21 -0.53 -1.55 -5.61
C LEU A 21 0.37 -2.79 -5.57
N VAL A 22 -0.13 -3.96 -5.98
CA VAL A 22 0.67 -5.18 -6.10
C VAL A 22 1.82 -4.99 -7.09
N LEU A 23 1.58 -4.35 -8.24
CA LEU A 23 2.62 -4.09 -9.23
C LEU A 23 3.65 -3.07 -8.71
N ILE A 24 3.20 -2.01 -8.04
CA ILE A 24 4.07 -1.00 -7.42
C ILE A 24 4.97 -1.65 -6.36
N VAL A 25 4.41 -2.42 -5.43
CA VAL A 25 5.17 -3.07 -4.35
C VAL A 25 6.19 -4.08 -4.90
N GLN A 26 5.88 -4.77 -6.00
CA GLN A 26 6.79 -5.73 -6.65
C GLN A 26 7.95 -5.08 -7.41
N SER A 27 7.83 -3.83 -7.83
CA SER A 27 8.74 -3.25 -8.84
C SER A 27 9.38 -1.93 -8.45
N SER A 28 8.79 -1.22 -7.48
CA SER A 28 9.16 0.15 -7.15
C SER A 28 9.80 0.21 -5.77
N SER A 29 10.88 0.99 -5.66
CA SER A 29 11.36 1.43 -4.35
C SER A 29 10.47 2.55 -3.84
N ILE A 30 10.16 2.53 -2.54
CA ILE A 30 9.20 3.45 -1.92
C ILE A 30 9.89 4.10 -0.72
N ASP A 31 10.00 5.44 -0.72
CA ASP A 31 10.49 6.18 0.45
C ASP A 31 9.39 6.27 1.51
N ALA A 32 9.71 5.86 2.74
CA ALA A 32 8.76 5.83 3.85
C ALA A 32 8.27 7.23 4.26
N ALA A 33 9.17 8.22 4.31
CA ALA A 33 8.86 9.55 4.81
C ALA A 33 8.00 10.32 3.82
N GLU A 34 8.35 10.27 2.53
CA GLU A 34 7.59 10.87 1.44
C GLU A 34 6.20 10.23 1.34
N THR A 35 6.13 8.90 1.33
CA THR A 35 4.87 8.17 1.20
C THR A 35 3.94 8.44 2.39
N ARG A 36 4.47 8.46 3.62
CA ARG A 36 3.68 8.82 4.80
C ARG A 36 3.15 10.24 4.72
N THR A 37 3.98 11.18 4.31
CA THR A 37 3.59 12.58 4.14
C THR A 37 2.44 12.68 3.15
N ALA A 38 2.55 12.01 2.00
CA ALA A 38 1.49 11.95 0.99
C ALA A 38 0.20 11.31 1.53
N LEU A 39 0.30 10.17 2.24
CA LEU A 39 -0.86 9.48 2.83
C LEU A 39 -1.60 10.38 3.83
N ILE A 40 -0.88 11.06 4.73
CA ILE A 40 -1.47 11.96 5.73
C ILE A 40 -2.14 13.16 5.06
N GLN A 41 -1.49 13.75 4.05
CA GLN A 41 -2.05 14.86 3.28
C GLN A 41 -3.33 14.43 2.57
N GLN A 42 -3.33 13.29 1.87
CA GLN A 42 -4.51 12.77 1.18
C GLN A 42 -5.64 12.42 2.16
N ALA A 43 -5.32 11.84 3.31
CA ALA A 43 -6.29 11.55 4.36
C ALA A 43 -6.97 12.83 4.86
N ARG A 44 -6.19 13.89 5.09
CA ARG A 44 -6.70 15.21 5.49
C ARG A 44 -7.60 15.83 4.43
N VAL A 45 -7.14 15.85 3.17
CA VAL A 45 -7.91 16.41 2.04
C VAL A 45 -9.23 15.69 1.85
N ARG A 46 -9.24 14.36 1.99
CA ARG A 46 -10.43 13.51 1.79
C ARG A 46 -11.27 13.35 3.07
N GLN A 47 -10.82 13.92 4.19
CA GLN A 47 -11.44 13.79 5.51
C GLN A 47 -11.68 12.32 5.92
N ILE A 48 -10.71 11.45 5.64
CA ILE A 48 -10.76 10.04 6.00
C ILE A 48 -9.76 9.70 7.09
N VAL A 49 -10.12 8.72 7.91
CA VAL A 49 -9.18 8.07 8.84
C VAL A 49 -8.48 6.95 8.08
N LEU A 50 -7.14 6.97 8.07
CA LEU A 50 -6.35 5.88 7.50
C LEU A 50 -6.53 4.62 8.36
N PRO A 51 -6.79 3.45 7.76
CA PRO A 51 -6.77 2.20 8.49
C PRO A 51 -5.34 1.86 8.93
N ALA A 52 -5.18 1.08 9.98
CA ALA A 52 -3.87 0.59 10.42
C ALA A 52 -3.33 -0.54 9.52
N THR A 53 -4.23 -1.25 8.84
CA THR A 53 -3.89 -2.39 7.98
C THR A 53 -4.71 -2.38 6.69
N MET A 54 -4.14 -2.97 5.65
CA MET A 54 -4.84 -3.26 4.39
C MET A 54 -5.97 -4.26 4.63
N GLN A 55 -7.16 -3.91 4.19
CA GLN A 55 -8.36 -4.75 4.31
C GLN A 55 -9.17 -4.67 3.02
N SER A 56 -9.81 -5.78 2.64
CA SER A 56 -10.74 -5.78 1.51
C SER A 56 -11.94 -4.87 1.82
N PRO A 57 -12.31 -3.93 0.93
CA PRO A 57 -13.48 -3.10 1.14
C PRO A 57 -14.82 -3.83 1.01
N ALA A 58 -14.86 -4.95 0.29
CA ALA A 58 -16.08 -5.75 0.11
C ALA A 58 -15.78 -7.20 -0.31
N PRO A 59 -16.60 -8.20 0.11
CA PRO A 59 -16.46 -9.59 -0.33
C PRO A 59 -16.60 -9.78 -1.85
N SER A 60 -17.29 -8.86 -2.53
CA SER A 60 -17.53 -8.91 -3.97
C SER A 60 -16.26 -8.73 -4.82
N TRP A 61 -15.13 -8.35 -4.21
CA TRP A 61 -13.88 -8.12 -4.92
C TRP A 61 -13.20 -9.40 -5.37
N THR A 62 -13.39 -10.53 -4.69
CA THR A 62 -12.63 -11.76 -4.92
C THR A 62 -12.64 -12.20 -6.38
N ILE A 63 -13.83 -12.21 -7.00
CA ILE A 63 -14.00 -12.66 -8.39
C ILE A 63 -13.45 -11.63 -9.39
N ALA A 64 -13.73 -10.35 -9.18
CA ALA A 64 -13.31 -9.28 -10.08
C ALA A 64 -11.79 -9.04 -10.04
N TYR A 65 -11.21 -9.09 -8.83
CA TYR A 65 -9.78 -9.00 -8.60
C TYR A 65 -9.03 -10.13 -9.30
N ARG A 66 -9.43 -11.39 -9.06
CA ARG A 66 -8.77 -12.56 -9.68
C ARG A 66 -8.77 -12.46 -11.21
N GLN A 67 -9.88 -12.04 -11.81
CA GLN A 67 -9.96 -11.86 -13.26
C GLN A 67 -9.00 -10.78 -13.77
N GLN A 68 -8.93 -9.64 -13.08
CA GLN A 68 -8.03 -8.56 -13.46
C GLN A 68 -6.56 -8.93 -13.26
N ALA A 69 -6.23 -9.58 -12.14
CA ALA A 69 -4.90 -10.08 -11.83
C ALA A 69 -4.40 -11.07 -12.88
N ALA A 70 -5.25 -12.00 -13.31
CA ALA A 70 -4.92 -12.99 -14.33
C ALA A 70 -4.61 -12.40 -15.71
N GLN A 71 -4.97 -11.14 -15.96
CA GLN A 71 -4.61 -10.42 -17.19
C GLN A 71 -3.23 -9.78 -17.12
N MET A 72 -2.64 -9.65 -15.93
CA MET A 72 -1.34 -9.00 -15.72
C MET A 72 -0.20 -10.02 -15.83
N SER A 73 0.50 -10.03 -16.95
CA SER A 73 1.59 -11.00 -17.20
C SER A 73 2.77 -10.89 -16.23
N GLN A 74 2.96 -9.73 -15.60
CA GLN A 74 4.04 -9.46 -14.65
C GLN A 74 3.72 -9.91 -13.22
N MET A 75 2.49 -10.36 -12.97
CA MET A 75 2.01 -10.68 -11.63
C MET A 75 2.15 -12.17 -11.35
N LEU A 76 2.69 -12.51 -10.18
CA LEU A 76 2.81 -13.89 -9.76
C LEU A 76 1.43 -14.52 -9.56
N ARG A 77 1.28 -15.79 -9.98
CA ARG A 77 0.00 -16.51 -9.94
C ARG A 77 -0.58 -16.59 -8.51
N GLU A 78 0.27 -16.69 -7.50
CA GLU A 78 -0.15 -16.70 -6.09
C GLU A 78 -0.87 -15.41 -5.68
N LEU A 79 -0.48 -14.27 -6.26
CA LEU A 79 -1.08 -12.97 -5.97
C LEU A 79 -2.44 -12.79 -6.66
N HIS A 80 -2.89 -13.73 -7.49
CA HIS A 80 -4.25 -13.70 -8.07
C HIS A 80 -5.33 -13.97 -7.02
N ASP A 81 -4.94 -14.53 -5.87
CA ASP A 81 -5.81 -14.62 -4.70
C ASP A 81 -5.86 -13.28 -3.96
N LEU A 82 -7.07 -12.87 -3.57
CA LEU A 82 -7.31 -11.55 -2.98
C LEU A 82 -6.65 -11.41 -1.60
N GLU A 83 -6.74 -12.43 -0.75
CA GLU A 83 -6.18 -12.39 0.60
C GLU A 83 -4.65 -12.41 0.57
N THR A 84 -4.09 -13.23 -0.33
CA THR A 84 -2.65 -13.29 -0.59
C THR A 84 -2.12 -11.94 -1.08
N ALA A 85 -2.84 -11.28 -1.99
CA ALA A 85 -2.49 -9.96 -2.46
C ALA A 85 -2.56 -8.86 -1.39
N LEU A 86 -3.61 -8.86 -0.57
CA LEU A 86 -3.74 -7.94 0.55
C LEU A 86 -2.63 -8.13 1.57
N THR A 87 -2.25 -9.38 1.84
CA THR A 87 -1.13 -9.71 2.71
C THR A 87 0.18 -9.21 2.12
N PHE A 88 0.42 -9.47 0.83
CA PHE A 88 1.60 -9.05 0.11
C PHE A 88 1.78 -7.52 0.10
N VAL A 89 0.76 -6.78 -0.34
CA VAL A 89 0.79 -5.30 -0.30
C VAL A 89 0.89 -4.79 1.14
N GLY A 90 0.26 -5.50 2.07
CA GLY A 90 0.32 -5.22 3.51
C GLY A 90 1.73 -5.29 4.10
N GLN A 91 2.65 -6.11 3.57
CA GLN A 91 4.04 -6.14 4.03
C GLN A 91 4.73 -4.79 3.85
N CYS A 92 4.42 -4.10 2.75
CA CYS A 92 4.92 -2.75 2.48
C CYS A 92 4.12 -1.68 3.22
N LEU A 93 2.79 -1.68 3.05
CA LEU A 93 1.93 -0.57 3.49
C LEU A 93 1.54 -0.62 4.96
N ASN A 94 1.33 -1.79 5.58
CA ASN A 94 0.89 -1.86 6.98
C ASN A 94 1.91 -1.21 7.96
N PRO A 95 3.23 -1.40 7.80
CA PRO A 95 4.21 -0.70 8.63
C PRO A 95 4.13 0.83 8.51
N LEU A 96 3.86 1.34 7.31
CA LEU A 96 3.62 2.77 7.09
C LEU A 96 2.30 3.21 7.72
N LEU A 97 1.22 2.49 7.52
CA LEU A 97 -0.11 2.82 8.05
C LEU A 97 -0.16 2.77 9.59
N SER A 98 0.57 1.84 10.20
CA SER A 98 0.63 1.65 11.66
C SER A 98 1.68 2.52 12.38
N ASN A 99 2.37 3.43 11.67
CA ASN A 99 3.49 4.24 12.20
C ASN A 99 4.69 3.42 12.71
N ILE A 100 4.85 2.16 12.30
CA ILE A 100 5.99 1.31 12.70
C ILE A 100 7.25 1.73 11.91
N VAL A 101 7.08 1.96 10.61
CA VAL A 101 8.15 2.47 9.73
C VAL A 101 7.86 3.92 9.40
N THR A 102 8.82 4.79 9.67
CA THR A 102 8.74 6.25 9.41
C THR A 102 9.86 6.78 8.52
N SER A 103 10.90 5.99 8.28
CA SER A 103 12.05 6.33 7.45
C SER A 103 12.64 5.07 6.81
N GLY A 104 13.46 5.25 5.78
CA GLY A 104 13.99 4.15 4.97
C GLY A 104 13.23 3.93 3.68
N ALA A 105 13.69 2.94 2.92
CA ALA A 105 13.15 2.64 1.60
C ALA A 105 12.71 1.18 1.51
N TRP A 106 11.54 0.97 0.91
CA TRP A 106 11.12 -0.36 0.49
C TRP A 106 12.04 -0.82 -0.63
N ASP A 107 12.58 -2.03 -0.50
CA ASP A 107 13.31 -2.69 -1.56
C ASP A 107 12.43 -3.78 -2.19
N PRO A 108 12.00 -3.63 -3.46
CA PRO A 108 11.18 -4.62 -4.14
C PRO A 108 11.91 -5.96 -4.37
N SER A 109 13.25 -5.97 -4.34
CA SER A 109 14.05 -7.19 -4.55
C SER A 109 14.02 -8.12 -3.32
N SER A 110 14.05 -7.52 -2.12
CA SER A 110 13.99 -8.25 -0.85
C SER A 110 12.59 -8.26 -0.22
N LEU A 111 11.64 -7.55 -0.82
CA LEU A 111 10.28 -7.34 -0.30
C LEU A 111 10.30 -6.94 1.17
N SER A 112 11.15 -5.98 1.50
CA SER A 112 11.40 -5.55 2.87
C SER A 112 11.78 -4.08 2.96
N TRP A 113 11.55 -3.49 4.12
CA TRP A 113 12.03 -2.16 4.44
C TRP A 113 13.52 -2.20 4.79
N SER A 114 14.33 -1.47 4.02
CA SER A 114 15.69 -1.15 4.40
C SER A 114 15.68 0.00 5.42
N PRO A 115 16.49 -0.06 6.48
CA PRO A 115 16.60 1.06 7.40
C PRO A 115 17.06 2.29 6.65
N GLY A 116 16.42 3.44 6.92
CA GLY A 116 16.97 4.71 6.50
C GLY A 116 18.34 4.84 7.14
N LEU A 117 19.40 5.05 6.34
CA LEU A 117 20.68 5.47 6.88
C LEU A 117 20.38 6.63 7.84
N PRO A 118 20.83 6.57 9.11
CA PRO A 118 20.70 7.72 9.99
C PRO A 118 21.44 8.84 9.27
N SER A 119 20.72 9.90 8.87
CA SER A 119 21.34 11.10 8.34
C SER A 119 22.45 11.48 9.31
N HIS A 120 23.70 11.44 8.84
CA HIS A 120 24.86 11.89 9.60
C HIS A 120 24.83 13.42 9.69
N ASP A 121 23.81 13.96 10.34
CA ASP A 121 23.66 15.38 10.69
C ASP A 121 23.40 15.53 12.20
N ALA A 122 23.74 14.49 12.99
CA ALA A 122 23.75 14.55 14.45
C ALA A 122 25.20 14.60 14.99
N ALA A 123 26.10 15.25 14.25
CA ALA A 123 27.47 15.49 14.69
C ALA A 123 27.84 16.95 14.38
N THR A 124 27.38 17.89 15.19
CA THR A 124 28.17 18.99 15.76
C THR A 124 27.28 19.84 16.67
N GLY A 125 27.64 19.87 17.96
CA GLY A 125 27.04 20.69 19.01
C GLY A 125 27.50 20.13 20.36
N GLN A 126 28.78 20.36 20.71
CA GLN A 126 29.23 21.44 21.62
C GLN A 126 28.72 21.23 23.05
N ALA A 127 29.51 21.37 24.12
CA ALA A 127 30.93 21.58 24.35
C ALA A 127 31.19 21.18 25.82
#